data_AF-A0A6J5W151-F1
#
_entry.id   AF-A0A6J5W151-F1
#
_cell.length_a   1.000
_cell.length_b   1.000
_cell.length_c   1.000
_cell.angle_alpha   90.00
_cell.angle_beta   90.00
_cell.angle_gamma   90.00
#
_symmetry.space_group_name_H-M   'P 1'
#
loop_
_entity.id
_entity.type
_entity.pdbx_description
1 polymer ?
#
loop_
_entity_poly.entity_id
_entity_poly.type
_entity_poly.pdbx_seq_one_letter_code
_entity_poly.pdbx_strand_id
1 'polypeptide(L)'
;MEVMKTLDSNAWEWLAEKPPTQWSKSHFRTHIKCDMLQNNLYESFNNSIKTTRDKPIITMLEIIRCLLMRMIQWRRDKMSSWPHQICKNIFDHVQQKKLEACNCTVQWSGGPKYQVDAGRGDQYVVDLDNHTCSCRKWDLSGTPCAHGIAAIHYKGGKAVEDYVHSYYSKDSYMALYNNLIMPINGSQLWEKTNQPAIKPPAYTRQPGRPRKVRIKGAEERIDKSGKKWLGGQGMQMRCSICGSTDHNKTTHHRNLPQKEKPLSRGKGRPRKISNQDPAVAADEAKVAARVRRKNAYVRAKAAAVAKKAALNASQPNAAETAAIGLRASKRQRK
;
A
#
# COMPACT_ATOMS: atom_id res chain seq x y z
N MET A 1 -13.97 -24.63 -16.07
CA MET A 1 -14.73 -23.55 -16.76
C MET A 1 -16.23 -23.72 -16.62
N GLU A 2 -16.76 -24.95 -16.61
CA GLU A 2 -18.21 -25.19 -16.44
C GLU A 2 -18.77 -24.69 -15.11
N VAL A 3 -18.07 -24.91 -14.00
CA VAL A 3 -18.44 -24.35 -12.68
C VAL A 3 -18.51 -22.83 -12.68
N MET A 4 -17.68 -22.15 -13.48
CA MET A 4 -17.73 -20.69 -13.61
C MET A 4 -18.95 -20.25 -14.42
N LYS A 5 -19.29 -20.98 -15.48
CA LYS A 5 -20.49 -20.74 -16.29
C LYS A 5 -21.77 -20.86 -15.46
N THR A 6 -21.81 -21.78 -14.49
CA THR A 6 -22.95 -21.91 -13.55
C THR A 6 -23.02 -20.79 -12.51
N LEU A 7 -21.90 -20.14 -12.19
CA LEU A 7 -21.84 -19.06 -11.20
C LEU A 7 -22.13 -17.68 -11.81
N ASP A 8 -21.56 -17.40 -12.98
CA ASP A 8 -21.74 -16.15 -13.72
C ASP A 8 -21.45 -16.37 -15.21
N SER A 9 -22.51 -16.37 -16.02
CA SER A 9 -22.43 -16.56 -17.46
C SER A 9 -21.67 -15.42 -18.15
N ASN A 10 -21.86 -14.17 -17.71
CA ASN A 10 -21.24 -13.01 -18.33
C ASN A 10 -19.73 -12.98 -18.07
N ALA A 11 -19.31 -13.31 -16.84
CA ALA A 11 -17.90 -13.45 -16.51
C ALA A 11 -17.23 -14.59 -17.29
N TRP A 12 -17.95 -15.70 -17.47
CA TRP A 12 -17.48 -16.82 -18.27
C TRP A 12 -17.29 -16.44 -19.74
N GLU A 13 -18.26 -15.77 -20.36
CA GLU A 13 -18.16 -15.30 -21.75
C GLU A 13 -16.98 -14.35 -21.94
N TRP A 14 -16.81 -13.39 -21.03
CA TRP A 14 -15.70 -12.43 -21.07
C TRP A 14 -14.33 -13.10 -20.92
N LEU A 15 -14.21 -14.15 -20.09
CA LEU A 15 -12.97 -14.91 -19.94
C LEU A 15 -12.73 -15.87 -21.12
N ALA A 16 -13.79 -16.44 -21.69
CA ALA A 16 -13.72 -17.35 -22.83
C ALA A 16 -13.20 -16.65 -24.09
N GLU A 17 -13.49 -15.35 -24.27
CA GLU A 17 -12.92 -14.53 -25.35
C GLU A 17 -11.40 -14.37 -25.23
N LYS A 18 -10.84 -14.44 -24.01
CA LYS A 18 -9.42 -14.16 -23.76
C LYS A 18 -8.58 -15.43 -23.82
N PRO A 19 -7.38 -15.38 -24.42
CA PRO A 19 -6.46 -16.51 -24.38
C PRO A 19 -6.19 -16.96 -22.94
N PRO A 20 -6.31 -18.27 -22.62
CA PRO A 20 -6.07 -18.79 -21.27
C PRO A 20 -4.68 -18.46 -20.71
N THR A 21 -3.72 -18.21 -21.59
CA THR A 21 -2.35 -17.75 -21.25
C THR A 21 -2.32 -16.40 -20.53
N GLN A 22 -3.41 -15.63 -20.54
CA GLN A 22 -3.49 -14.32 -19.88
C GLN A 22 -4.13 -14.37 -18.49
N TRP A 23 -4.89 -15.42 -18.17
CA TRP A 23 -5.71 -15.46 -16.95
C TRP A 23 -5.66 -16.78 -16.17
N SER A 24 -5.12 -17.86 -16.73
CA SER A 24 -5.03 -19.17 -16.08
C SER A 24 -3.59 -19.60 -15.81
N LYS A 25 -3.26 -19.85 -14.52
CA LYS A 25 -1.92 -20.36 -14.11
C LYS A 25 -1.48 -21.59 -14.88
N SER A 26 -2.43 -22.48 -15.16
CA SER A 26 -2.17 -23.70 -15.92
C SER A 26 -1.71 -23.46 -17.36
N HIS A 27 -1.77 -22.23 -17.88
CA HIS A 27 -1.38 -21.90 -19.25
C HIS A 27 -0.27 -20.84 -19.29
N PHE A 28 0.26 -20.42 -18.14
CA PHE A 28 1.36 -19.47 -18.09
C PHE A 28 2.68 -20.07 -18.55
N ARG A 29 3.52 -19.21 -19.13
CA ARG A 29 4.87 -19.58 -19.53
C ARG A 29 5.70 -19.85 -18.28
N THR A 30 6.53 -20.88 -18.35
CA THR A 30 7.36 -21.35 -17.23
C THR A 30 8.74 -20.66 -17.18
N HIS A 31 9.02 -19.71 -18.07
CA HIS A 31 10.35 -19.07 -18.14
C HIS A 31 10.57 -17.96 -17.09
N ILE A 32 9.52 -17.23 -16.68
CA ILE A 32 9.64 -16.07 -15.77
C ILE A 32 9.88 -16.51 -14.32
N LYS A 33 9.67 -17.80 -14.01
CA LYS A 33 9.86 -18.40 -12.68
C LYS A 33 9.31 -17.50 -11.57
N CYS A 34 8.05 -17.09 -11.69
CA CYS A 34 7.41 -16.15 -10.78
C CYS A 34 5.95 -16.55 -10.57
N ASP A 35 5.56 -16.76 -9.32
CA ASP A 35 4.17 -17.12 -8.96
C ASP A 35 3.28 -15.88 -8.70
N MET A 36 3.84 -14.66 -8.82
CA MET A 36 3.09 -13.44 -8.52
C MET A 36 2.06 -13.12 -9.61
N LEU A 37 0.79 -13.10 -9.22
CA LEU A 37 -0.30 -12.59 -10.03
C LEU A 37 -0.82 -11.25 -9.46
N GLN A 38 -0.40 -10.18 -10.13
CA GLN A 38 -1.08 -8.87 -10.23
C GLN A 38 -1.18 -7.93 -9.00
N ASN A 39 -1.43 -6.65 -9.34
CA ASN A 39 -1.66 -5.40 -8.58
C ASN A 39 -0.75 -4.95 -7.43
N ASN A 40 -0.05 -5.85 -6.73
CA ASN A 40 0.76 -5.46 -5.57
C ASN A 40 1.88 -4.46 -5.94
N LEU A 41 2.48 -4.59 -7.13
CA LEU A 41 3.56 -3.68 -7.55
C LEU A 41 3.07 -2.24 -7.71
N TYR A 42 1.95 -2.04 -8.40
CA TYR A 42 1.38 -0.71 -8.61
C TYR A 42 0.82 -0.11 -7.31
N GLU A 43 0.17 -0.92 -6.48
CA GLU A 43 -0.34 -0.48 -5.19
C GLU A 43 0.79 -0.05 -4.24
N SER A 44 1.85 -0.86 -4.14
CA SER A 44 3.03 -0.57 -3.35
C SER A 44 3.71 0.71 -3.83
N PHE A 45 3.95 0.83 -5.14
CA PHE A 45 4.55 2.03 -5.73
C PHE A 45 3.70 3.27 -5.46
N ASN A 46 2.40 3.21 -5.76
CA ASN A 46 1.46 4.31 -5.54
C ASN A 46 1.39 4.74 -4.08
N ASN A 47 1.50 3.78 -3.14
CA ASN A 47 1.56 4.07 -1.72
C ASN A 47 2.87 4.77 -1.34
N SER A 48 4.02 4.33 -1.89
CA SER A 48 5.33 4.94 -1.65
C SER A 48 5.43 6.40 -2.12
N ILE A 49 4.74 6.77 -3.21
CA ILE A 49 4.78 8.14 -3.76
C ILE A 49 3.60 9.02 -3.34
N LYS A 50 2.68 8.49 -2.53
CA LYS A 50 1.40 9.14 -2.21
C LYS A 50 1.54 10.52 -1.58
N THR A 51 2.56 10.72 -0.76
CA THR A 51 2.89 11.97 -0.05
C THR A 51 3.82 12.89 -0.85
N THR A 52 4.35 12.39 -1.96
CA THR A 52 5.36 13.06 -2.78
C THR A 52 4.74 13.70 -4.01
N ARG A 53 3.66 13.11 -4.53
CA ARG A 53 2.99 13.52 -5.77
C ARG A 53 2.33 14.91 -5.74
N ASP A 54 2.13 15.51 -4.56
CA ASP A 54 1.60 16.87 -4.43
C ASP A 54 2.70 17.94 -4.27
N LYS A 55 3.96 17.57 -4.50
CA LYS A 55 5.12 18.48 -4.46
C LYS A 55 5.52 18.96 -5.86
N PRO A 56 6.26 20.09 -5.96
CA PRO A 56 6.85 20.51 -7.24
C PRO A 56 7.66 19.39 -7.89
N ILE A 57 7.68 19.32 -9.22
CA ILE A 57 8.27 18.21 -9.99
C ILE A 57 9.71 17.89 -9.56
N ILE A 58 10.55 18.91 -9.39
CA ILE A 58 11.95 18.76 -8.96
C ILE A 58 12.01 18.13 -7.55
N THR A 59 11.22 18.64 -6.61
CA THR A 59 11.14 18.12 -5.24
C THR A 59 10.60 16.68 -5.22
N MET A 60 9.62 16.37 -6.06
CA MET A 60 9.05 15.03 -6.17
C MET A 60 10.10 14.03 -6.66
N LEU A 61 10.80 14.36 -7.74
CA LEU A 61 11.86 13.52 -8.31
C LEU A 61 13.01 13.33 -7.32
N GLU A 62 13.40 14.38 -6.61
CA GLU A 62 14.48 14.29 -5.62
C GLU A 62 14.12 13.38 -4.44
N ILE A 63 12.87 13.42 -3.97
CA ILE A 63 12.42 12.49 -2.94
C ILE A 63 12.36 11.06 -3.47
N ILE A 64 11.87 10.84 -4.70
CA ILE A 64 11.85 9.51 -5.32
C ILE A 64 13.28 8.97 -5.45
N ARG A 65 14.23 9.80 -5.91
CA ARG A 65 15.65 9.45 -6.00
C ARG A 65 16.21 9.03 -4.64
N CYS A 66 15.97 9.83 -3.59
CA CYS A 66 16.40 9.50 -2.22
C CYS A 66 15.76 8.21 -1.69
N LEU A 67 14.47 7.99 -1.99
CA LEU A 67 13.76 6.76 -1.61
C LEU A 67 14.40 5.53 -2.26
N LEU A 68 14.66 5.58 -3.57
CA LEU A 68 15.30 4.49 -4.30
C LEU A 68 16.73 4.25 -3.81
N MET A 69 17.51 5.31 -3.63
CA MET A 69 18.88 5.24 -3.10
C MET A 69 18.93 4.51 -1.75
N ARG A 70 18.10 4.94 -0.80
CA ARG A 70 17.99 4.28 0.53
C ARG A 70 17.47 2.85 0.42
N MET A 71 16.52 2.59 -0.46
CA MET A 71 15.95 1.26 -0.65
C MET A 71 16.98 0.28 -1.20
N ILE A 72 17.78 0.68 -2.20
CA ILE A 72 18.86 -0.13 -2.78
C ILE A 72 19.89 -0.46 -1.69
N GLN A 73 20.37 0.56 -0.96
CA GLN A 73 21.32 0.36 0.14
C GLN A 73 20.76 -0.61 1.20
N TRP A 74 19.56 -0.35 1.72
CA TRP A 74 18.95 -1.20 2.74
C TRP A 74 18.75 -2.64 2.28
N ARG A 75 18.37 -2.85 1.01
CA ARG A 75 18.21 -4.20 0.44
C ARG A 75 19.55 -4.93 0.34
N ARG A 76 20.64 -4.24 -0.02
CA ARG A 76 22.00 -4.81 -0.05
C ARG A 76 22.47 -5.17 1.36
N ASP A 77 22.38 -4.25 2.31
CA ASP A 77 22.84 -4.47 3.69
C ASP A 77 22.11 -5.66 4.32
N LYS A 78 20.79 -5.73 4.10
CA LYS A 78 19.96 -6.84 4.57
C LYS A 78 20.31 -8.18 3.92
N MET A 79 20.64 -8.20 2.63
CA MET A 79 21.03 -9.43 1.94
C MET A 79 22.46 -9.84 2.28
N SER A 80 23.37 -8.88 2.49
CA SER A 80 24.74 -9.13 2.91
C SER A 80 24.79 -9.90 4.23
N SER A 81 24.01 -9.46 5.22
CA SER A 81 23.90 -10.10 6.54
C SER A 81 23.12 -11.41 6.56
N TRP A 82 22.43 -11.76 5.47
CA TRP A 82 21.68 -13.01 5.38
C TRP A 82 22.62 -14.20 5.14
N PRO A 83 22.61 -15.25 6.00
CA PRO A 83 23.59 -16.34 5.93
C PRO A 83 23.33 -17.35 4.82
N HIS A 84 22.10 -17.45 4.30
CA HIS A 84 21.75 -18.48 3.31
C HIS A 84 21.96 -17.99 1.86
N GLN A 85 22.16 -18.95 0.95
CA GLN A 85 22.42 -18.70 -0.47
C GLN A 85 21.16 -18.38 -1.29
N ILE A 86 19.97 -18.62 -0.74
CA ILE A 86 18.70 -18.26 -1.37
C ILE A 86 18.04 -17.09 -0.65
N CYS A 87 17.27 -16.29 -1.39
CA CYS A 87 16.57 -15.13 -0.86
C CYS A 87 15.66 -15.50 0.32
N LYS A 88 15.68 -14.69 1.39
CA LYS A 88 14.91 -14.92 2.63
C LYS A 88 13.45 -15.34 2.41
N ASN A 89 12.69 -14.62 1.60
CA ASN A 89 11.26 -14.94 1.41
C ASN A 89 11.06 -16.31 0.74
N ILE A 90 11.98 -16.70 -0.13
CA ILE A 90 11.97 -18.00 -0.80
C ILE A 90 12.42 -19.10 0.15
N PHE A 91 13.42 -18.83 0.98
CA PHE A 91 13.81 -19.72 2.07
C PHE A 91 12.63 -20.01 2.99
N ASP A 92 11.96 -18.97 3.48
CA ASP A 92 10.78 -19.08 4.35
C ASP A 92 9.67 -19.89 3.65
N HIS A 93 9.45 -19.65 2.35
CA HIS A 93 8.48 -20.41 1.54
C HIS A 93 8.86 -21.90 1.42
N VAL A 94 10.12 -22.20 1.16
CA VAL A 94 10.62 -23.59 1.07
C VAL A 94 10.49 -24.29 2.41
N GLN A 95 10.80 -23.64 3.54
CA GLN A 95 10.60 -24.25 4.86
C GLN A 95 9.12 -24.59 5.11
N GLN A 96 8.20 -23.70 4.73
CA GLN A 96 6.77 -24.01 4.81
C GLN A 96 6.38 -25.21 3.94
N LYS A 97 6.94 -25.30 2.72
CA LYS A 97 6.67 -26.42 1.81
C LYS A 97 7.29 -27.74 2.27
N LYS A 98 8.38 -27.72 3.03
CA LYS A 98 8.93 -28.92 3.69
C LYS A 98 7.93 -29.54 4.66
N LEU A 99 7.16 -28.72 5.40
CA LEU A 99 6.10 -29.22 6.29
C LEU A 99 4.97 -29.88 5.50
N GLU A 100 4.57 -29.29 4.37
CA GLU A 100 3.55 -29.88 3.50
C GLU A 100 4.03 -31.20 2.85
N ALA A 101 5.32 -31.30 2.55
CA ALA A 101 5.93 -32.49 1.95
C ALA A 101 5.87 -33.72 2.87
N CYS A 102 5.77 -33.54 4.19
CA CYS A 102 5.61 -34.64 5.14
C CYS A 102 4.33 -35.46 4.92
N ASN A 103 3.31 -34.88 4.27
CA ASN A 103 2.05 -35.56 3.95
C ASN A 103 2.11 -36.31 2.61
N CYS A 104 3.25 -36.31 1.93
CA CYS A 104 3.42 -36.95 0.63
C CYS A 104 4.14 -38.29 0.78
N THR A 105 3.69 -39.31 0.04
CA THR A 105 4.36 -40.61 -0.06
C THR A 105 5.03 -40.72 -1.43
N VAL A 106 6.29 -41.14 -1.47
CA VAL A 106 7.09 -41.17 -2.69
C VAL A 106 7.39 -42.61 -3.11
N GLN A 107 7.21 -42.90 -4.39
CA GLN A 107 7.62 -44.13 -5.07
C GLN A 107 8.63 -43.78 -6.16
N TRP A 108 9.77 -44.46 -6.17
CA TRP A 108 10.83 -44.21 -7.13
C TRP A 108 10.74 -45.17 -8.33
N SER A 109 10.82 -44.63 -9.55
CA SER A 109 10.69 -45.42 -10.77
C SER A 109 12.01 -45.97 -11.33
N GLY A 110 13.10 -45.94 -10.54
CA GLY A 110 14.43 -46.42 -10.98
C GLY A 110 15.27 -45.42 -11.79
N GLY A 111 14.77 -44.19 -12.03
CA GLY A 111 15.45 -43.14 -12.82
C GLY A 111 15.35 -41.75 -12.19
N PRO A 112 15.37 -40.65 -12.98
CA PRO A 112 15.24 -39.29 -12.41
C PRO A 112 13.81 -38.92 -12.00
N LYS A 113 12.85 -39.81 -12.26
CA LYS A 113 11.42 -39.59 -12.04
C LYS A 113 10.92 -40.30 -10.79
N TYR A 114 9.97 -39.64 -10.14
CA TYR A 114 9.34 -40.08 -8.89
C TYR A 114 7.84 -39.90 -9.03
N GLN A 115 7.10 -40.89 -8.55
CA GLN A 115 5.66 -40.80 -8.36
C GLN A 115 5.40 -40.39 -6.92
N VAL A 116 4.66 -39.30 -6.73
CA VAL A 116 4.36 -38.74 -5.41
C VAL A 116 2.86 -38.72 -5.21
N ASP A 117 2.40 -39.43 -4.18
CA ASP A 117 1.03 -39.41 -3.71
C ASP A 117 0.88 -38.31 -2.65
N ALA A 118 -0.01 -37.35 -2.90
CA ALA A 118 -0.30 -36.23 -2.01
C ALA A 118 -1.55 -36.45 -1.13
N GLY A 119 -2.06 -37.69 -1.08
CA GLY A 119 -3.29 -38.07 -0.40
C GLY A 119 -4.54 -37.83 -1.26
N ARG A 120 -5.67 -38.40 -0.83
CA ARG A 120 -6.98 -38.31 -1.52
C ARG A 120 -6.97 -38.81 -2.98
N GLY A 121 -6.02 -39.66 -3.34
CA GLY A 121 -5.88 -40.20 -4.70
C GLY A 121 -5.16 -39.27 -5.68
N ASP A 122 -4.65 -38.12 -5.21
CA ASP A 122 -3.89 -37.21 -6.06
C ASP A 122 -2.45 -37.71 -6.25
N GLN A 123 -2.10 -38.08 -7.49
CA GLN A 123 -0.77 -38.54 -7.86
C GLN A 123 -0.07 -37.58 -8.80
N TYR A 124 1.20 -37.31 -8.53
CA TYR A 124 2.03 -36.38 -9.28
C TYR A 124 3.35 -37.02 -9.68
N VAL A 125 3.71 -36.85 -10.95
CA VAL A 125 5.06 -37.14 -11.44
C VAL A 125 5.97 -35.96 -11.14
N VAL A 126 7.14 -36.22 -10.55
CA VAL A 126 8.22 -35.27 -10.29
C VAL A 126 9.46 -35.74 -11.05
N ASP A 127 10.13 -34.82 -11.73
CA ASP A 127 11.42 -35.05 -12.38
C ASP A 127 12.47 -34.13 -11.72
N LEU A 128 13.42 -34.75 -11.02
CA LEU A 128 14.43 -34.03 -10.24
C LEU A 128 15.60 -33.51 -11.08
N ASP A 129 15.80 -34.00 -12.30
CA ASP A 129 16.89 -33.51 -13.16
C ASP A 129 16.42 -32.29 -13.96
N ASN A 130 15.16 -32.31 -14.40
CA ASN A 130 14.55 -31.19 -15.11
C ASN A 130 13.94 -30.13 -14.18
N HIS A 131 13.93 -30.37 -12.86
CA HIS A 131 13.28 -29.52 -11.86
C HIS A 131 11.80 -29.25 -12.18
N THR A 132 11.05 -30.30 -12.55
CA THR A 132 9.65 -30.19 -12.98
C THR A 132 8.72 -31.02 -12.11
N CYS A 133 7.45 -30.61 -12.04
CA CYS A 133 6.41 -31.40 -11.40
C CYS A 133 5.11 -31.26 -12.17
N SER A 134 4.40 -32.37 -12.37
CA SER A 134 3.06 -32.39 -12.99
C SER A 134 2.04 -31.43 -12.34
N CYS A 135 2.21 -31.04 -11.07
CA CYS A 135 1.39 -29.99 -10.45
C CYS A 135 1.67 -28.57 -10.99
N ARG A 136 2.68 -28.42 -11.84
CA ARG A 136 3.19 -27.19 -12.49
C ARG A 136 3.67 -26.06 -11.58
N LYS A 137 3.51 -26.18 -10.26
CA LYS A 137 3.93 -25.15 -9.31
C LYS A 137 5.44 -24.91 -9.40
N TRP A 138 6.25 -25.97 -9.43
CA TRP A 138 7.71 -25.84 -9.54
C TRP A 138 8.11 -25.22 -10.89
N ASP A 139 7.49 -25.66 -11.98
CA ASP A 139 7.78 -25.12 -13.32
C ASP A 139 7.52 -23.62 -13.42
N LEU A 140 6.44 -23.15 -12.79
CA LEU A 140 5.99 -21.76 -12.82
C LEU A 140 6.73 -20.87 -11.83
N SER A 141 6.96 -21.33 -10.60
CA SER A 141 7.59 -20.52 -9.56
C SER A 141 9.11 -20.60 -9.57
N GLY A 142 9.70 -21.67 -10.11
CA GLY A 142 11.13 -21.96 -9.98
C GLY A 142 11.56 -22.43 -8.59
N THR A 143 10.60 -22.78 -7.72
CA THR A 143 10.86 -23.27 -6.37
C THR A 143 10.23 -24.65 -6.19
N PRO A 144 10.92 -25.61 -5.55
CA PRO A 144 10.33 -26.93 -5.28
C PRO A 144 8.97 -26.83 -4.61
N CYS A 145 7.97 -27.50 -5.19
CA CYS A 145 6.66 -27.69 -4.56
C CYS A 145 6.72 -28.79 -3.50
N ALA A 146 5.66 -28.98 -2.69
CA ALA A 146 5.64 -30.03 -1.67
C ALA A 146 5.98 -31.43 -2.22
N HIS A 147 5.47 -31.77 -3.41
CA HIS A 147 5.77 -33.04 -4.07
C HIS A 147 7.25 -33.13 -4.49
N GLY A 148 7.78 -32.03 -5.04
CA GLY A 148 9.19 -31.92 -5.42
C GLY A 148 10.11 -32.10 -4.23
N ILE A 149 9.78 -31.47 -3.10
CA ILE A 149 10.54 -31.58 -1.85
C ILE A 149 10.49 -33.00 -1.30
N ALA A 150 9.33 -33.66 -1.33
CA ALA A 150 9.22 -35.05 -0.91
C ALA A 150 10.15 -35.96 -1.74
N ALA A 151 10.17 -35.78 -3.06
CA ALA A 151 11.08 -36.53 -3.95
C ALA A 151 12.55 -36.20 -3.68
N ILE A 152 12.90 -34.93 -3.42
CA ILE A 152 14.27 -34.53 -3.05
C ILE A 152 14.70 -35.22 -1.74
N HIS A 153 13.85 -35.20 -0.72
CA HIS A 153 14.12 -35.85 0.56
C HIS A 153 14.28 -37.37 0.40
N TYR A 154 13.47 -37.99 -0.47
CA TYR A 154 13.58 -39.43 -0.77
C TYR A 154 14.91 -39.76 -1.46
N LYS A 155 15.33 -38.97 -2.47
CA LYS A 155 16.61 -39.17 -3.18
C LYS A 155 17.82 -38.99 -2.25
N GLY A 156 17.74 -38.03 -1.33
CA GLY A 156 18.83 -37.69 -0.41
C GLY A 156 20.04 -37.02 -1.09
N GLY A 157 21.05 -36.68 -0.29
CA GLY A 157 22.36 -36.20 -0.74
C GLY A 157 22.50 -34.70 -1.00
N LYS A 158 21.47 -34.00 -1.48
CA LYS A 158 21.47 -32.54 -1.70
C LYS A 158 20.42 -31.83 -0.84
N ALA A 159 20.68 -30.58 -0.50
CA ALA A 159 19.71 -29.77 0.21
C ALA A 159 18.59 -29.34 -0.74
N VAL A 160 17.37 -29.12 -0.21
CA VAL A 160 16.23 -28.65 -1.03
C VAL A 160 16.51 -27.30 -1.65
N GLU A 161 17.26 -26.47 -0.93
CA GLU A 161 17.71 -25.15 -1.32
C GLU A 161 18.53 -25.17 -2.62
N ASP A 162 19.25 -26.26 -2.91
CA ASP A 162 20.07 -26.42 -4.11
C ASP A 162 19.24 -26.61 -5.38
N TYR A 163 17.97 -26.99 -5.22
CA TYR A 163 17.01 -27.21 -6.32
C TYR A 163 16.18 -25.95 -6.63
N VAL A 164 16.42 -24.85 -5.91
CA VAL A 164 15.78 -23.55 -6.17
C VAL A 164 16.43 -22.91 -7.40
N HIS A 165 15.61 -22.30 -8.26
CA HIS A 165 16.10 -21.63 -9.46
C HIS A 165 17.06 -20.47 -9.12
N SER A 166 18.11 -20.32 -9.93
CA SER A 166 19.20 -19.33 -9.72
C SER A 166 18.73 -17.87 -9.63
N TYR A 167 17.56 -17.55 -10.18
CA TYR A 167 16.93 -16.23 -10.07
C TYR A 167 16.69 -15.79 -8.62
N TYR A 168 16.57 -16.75 -7.69
CA TYR A 168 16.37 -16.49 -6.28
C TYR A 168 17.65 -16.61 -5.45
N SER A 169 18.81 -16.78 -6.09
CA SER A 169 20.08 -16.82 -5.39
C SER A 169 20.43 -15.46 -4.79
N LYS A 170 21.23 -15.49 -3.72
CA LYS A 170 21.82 -14.32 -3.09
C LYS A 170 22.63 -13.52 -4.11
N ASP A 171 23.36 -14.19 -4.99
CA ASP A 171 24.17 -13.55 -6.04
C ASP A 171 23.33 -12.78 -7.05
N SER A 172 22.26 -13.39 -7.57
CA SER A 172 21.32 -12.72 -8.48
C SER A 172 20.67 -11.51 -7.81
N TYR A 173 20.31 -11.63 -6.54
CA TYR A 173 19.76 -10.51 -5.77
C TYR A 173 20.79 -9.38 -5.61
N MET A 174 22.03 -9.70 -5.25
CA MET A 174 23.10 -8.71 -5.09
C MET A 174 23.42 -8.04 -6.42
N ALA A 175 23.44 -8.77 -7.52
CA ALA A 175 23.61 -8.23 -8.87
C ALA A 175 22.50 -7.24 -9.24
N LEU A 176 21.23 -7.56 -8.93
CA LEU A 176 20.08 -6.67 -9.19
C LEU A 176 20.23 -5.32 -8.48
N TYR A 177 20.74 -5.32 -7.24
CA TYR A 177 20.92 -4.11 -6.44
C TYR A 177 22.34 -3.53 -6.51
N ASN A 178 23.20 -4.03 -7.40
CA ASN A 178 24.56 -3.53 -7.51
C ASN A 178 24.61 -2.10 -8.09
N ASN A 179 23.65 -1.75 -8.95
CA ASN A 179 23.56 -0.44 -9.58
C ASN A 179 23.12 0.64 -8.56
N LEU A 180 24.10 1.40 -8.07
CA LEU A 180 23.88 2.46 -7.09
C LEU A 180 23.38 3.74 -7.74
N ILE A 181 22.46 4.41 -7.06
CA ILE A 181 22.08 5.78 -7.39
C ILE A 181 23.06 6.71 -6.68
N MET A 182 23.91 7.38 -7.45
CA MET A 182 24.93 8.28 -6.91
C MET A 182 24.31 9.55 -6.29
N PRO A 183 24.96 10.12 -5.26
CA PRO A 183 24.54 11.39 -4.69
C PRO A 183 24.67 12.51 -5.72
N ILE A 184 23.81 13.53 -5.58
CA ILE A 184 23.81 14.73 -6.43
C ILE A 184 23.94 15.93 -5.49
N ASN A 185 24.68 16.94 -5.93
CA ASN A 185 24.78 18.21 -5.20
C ASN A 185 23.42 18.92 -5.10
N GLY A 186 23.31 19.91 -4.22
CA GLY A 186 22.14 20.77 -4.15
C GLY A 186 22.02 21.69 -5.37
N SER A 187 20.82 22.23 -5.61
CA SER A 187 20.52 23.09 -6.78
C SER A 187 21.42 24.30 -6.97
N GLN A 188 22.05 24.79 -5.90
CA GLN A 188 23.00 25.91 -5.94
C GLN A 188 24.31 25.55 -6.67
N LEU A 189 24.64 24.27 -6.74
CA LEU A 189 25.87 23.74 -7.32
C LEU A 189 25.60 22.97 -8.63
N TRP A 190 24.38 23.01 -9.16
CA TRP A 190 24.07 22.38 -10.43
C TRP A 190 24.67 23.18 -11.59
N GLU A 191 25.15 22.47 -12.60
CA GLU A 191 25.62 23.08 -13.84
C GLU A 191 24.48 23.86 -14.51
N LYS A 192 24.77 25.11 -14.85
CA LYS A 192 23.82 25.94 -15.60
C LYS A 192 23.89 25.52 -17.07
N THR A 193 22.77 25.05 -17.59
CA THR A 193 22.66 24.69 -19.01
C THR A 193 22.01 25.82 -19.78
N ASN A 194 22.41 26.01 -21.04
CA ASN A 194 21.80 26.97 -21.98
C ASN A 194 20.47 26.45 -22.58
N GLN A 195 19.92 25.38 -22.02
CA GLN A 195 18.69 24.76 -22.50
C GLN A 195 17.47 25.61 -22.09
N PRO A 196 16.40 25.64 -22.90
CA PRO A 196 15.20 26.39 -22.56
C PRO A 196 14.59 25.87 -21.26
N ALA A 197 14.17 26.81 -20.41
CA ALA A 197 13.53 26.46 -19.14
C ALA A 197 12.26 25.63 -19.38
N ILE A 198 12.13 24.51 -18.67
CA ILE A 198 10.93 23.68 -18.69
C ILE A 198 9.77 24.51 -18.15
N LYS A 199 8.81 24.83 -19.02
CA LYS A 199 7.59 25.53 -18.60
C LYS A 199 6.78 24.62 -17.69
N PRO A 200 6.13 25.16 -16.63
CA PRO A 200 5.24 24.36 -15.82
C PRO A 200 4.12 23.79 -16.70
N PRO A 201 3.56 22.60 -16.36
CA PRO A 201 2.39 22.09 -17.05
C PRO A 201 1.28 23.14 -17.07
N ALA A 202 0.57 23.24 -18.19
CA ALA A 202 -0.58 24.14 -18.30
C ALA A 202 -1.59 23.81 -17.19
N TYR A 203 -1.76 24.73 -16.24
CA TYR A 203 -2.65 24.53 -15.10
C TYR A 203 -4.08 24.91 -15.47
N THR A 204 -4.94 23.91 -15.69
CA THR A 204 -6.39 24.11 -15.76
C THR A 204 -7.01 23.76 -14.41
N ARG A 205 -7.61 24.73 -13.73
CA ARG A 205 -8.31 24.49 -12.46
C ARG A 205 -9.62 23.74 -12.73
N GLN A 206 -9.61 22.42 -12.54
CA GLN A 206 -10.83 21.63 -12.59
C GLN A 206 -11.79 22.10 -11.47
N PRO A 207 -13.11 22.24 -11.73
CA PRO A 207 -14.08 22.63 -10.70
C PRO A 207 -14.04 21.66 -9.51
N GLY A 208 -13.95 22.21 -8.30
CA GLY A 208 -14.00 21.45 -7.04
C GLY A 208 -12.66 21.21 -6.36
N ARG A 209 -12.71 20.60 -5.16
CA ARG A 209 -11.50 20.27 -4.38
C ARG A 209 -10.83 19.01 -4.98
N PRO A 210 -9.55 19.07 -5.38
CA PRO A 210 -8.83 17.89 -5.83
C PRO A 210 -8.88 16.79 -4.76
N ARG A 211 -9.47 15.65 -5.09
CA ARG A 211 -9.60 14.53 -4.16
C ARG A 211 -8.23 13.87 -4.00
N LYS A 212 -7.72 13.83 -2.76
CA LYS A 212 -6.46 13.13 -2.43
C LYS A 212 -6.61 11.61 -2.41
N VAL A 213 -7.82 11.08 -2.45
CA VAL A 213 -8.09 9.63 -2.37
C VAL A 213 -8.99 9.22 -3.55
N ARG A 214 -8.69 8.06 -4.15
CA ARG A 214 -9.52 7.44 -5.18
C ARG A 214 -10.95 7.21 -4.65
N ILE A 215 -11.95 7.35 -5.51
CA ILE A 215 -13.32 6.92 -5.20
C ILE A 215 -13.31 5.40 -5.17
N LYS A 216 -13.60 4.82 -4.00
CA LYS A 216 -13.75 3.37 -3.84
C LYS A 216 -15.02 2.90 -4.58
N GLY A 217 -14.92 1.77 -5.28
CA GLY A 217 -16.05 1.09 -5.91
C GLY A 217 -17.08 0.67 -4.86
N ALA A 218 -18.32 0.37 -5.27
CA ALA A 218 -19.38 0.00 -4.32
C ALA A 218 -18.99 -1.23 -3.49
N GLU A 219 -18.37 -2.22 -4.14
CA GLU A 219 -17.82 -3.44 -3.54
C GLU A 219 -16.63 -3.23 -2.59
N GLU A 220 -15.92 -2.09 -2.68
CA GLU A 220 -14.74 -1.78 -1.86
C GLU A 220 -15.07 -0.94 -0.60
N ARG A 221 -16.34 -0.52 -0.46
CA ARG A 221 -16.78 0.26 0.70
C ARG A 221 -17.02 -0.67 1.87
N ILE A 222 -15.99 -0.83 2.69
CA ILE A 222 -16.02 -1.59 3.93
C ILE A 222 -15.95 -0.59 5.09
N ASP A 223 -16.83 -0.74 6.08
CA ASP A 223 -16.81 0.05 7.31
C ASP A 223 -15.62 -0.30 8.21
N LYS A 224 -15.35 0.52 9.23
CA LYS A 224 -14.28 0.28 10.23
C LYS A 224 -14.39 -1.08 10.93
N SER A 225 -15.57 -1.68 10.92
CA SER A 225 -15.87 -3.00 11.50
C SER A 225 -15.83 -4.15 10.50
N GLY A 226 -15.35 -3.93 9.26
CA GLY A 226 -15.16 -5.00 8.27
C GLY A 226 -16.40 -5.42 7.48
N LYS A 227 -17.56 -4.79 7.71
CA LYS A 227 -18.81 -5.09 6.98
C LYS A 227 -18.93 -4.25 5.71
N LYS A 228 -19.50 -4.82 4.64
CA LYS A 228 -19.86 -4.09 3.42
C LYS A 228 -20.82 -2.96 3.79
N TRP A 229 -20.47 -1.74 3.44
CA TRP A 229 -21.29 -0.56 3.66
C TRP A 229 -22.42 -0.56 2.62
N LEU A 230 -23.56 -1.13 3.01
CA LEU A 230 -24.83 -1.02 2.29
C LEU A 230 -25.33 0.40 2.52
N GLY A 231 -24.86 1.35 1.71
CA GLY A 231 -25.18 2.76 1.88
C GLY A 231 -26.68 3.01 1.82
N GLY A 232 -27.36 3.07 2.96
CA GLY A 232 -28.75 3.49 3.11
C GLY A 232 -29.78 2.83 2.17
N GLN A 233 -29.44 1.72 1.50
CA GLN A 233 -30.37 1.03 0.61
C GLN A 233 -31.49 0.42 1.46
N GLY A 234 -32.69 0.97 1.31
CA GLY A 234 -33.90 0.54 2.03
C GLY A 234 -34.33 1.44 3.19
N MET A 235 -33.56 2.48 3.55
CA MET A 235 -33.94 3.40 4.62
C MET A 235 -34.75 4.57 4.06
N GLN A 236 -36.07 4.56 4.27
CA GLN A 236 -36.94 5.68 3.89
C GLN A 236 -36.51 6.94 4.65
N MET A 237 -36.04 7.93 3.89
CA MET A 237 -35.54 9.18 4.44
C MET A 237 -36.71 10.02 4.94
N ARG A 238 -36.80 10.26 6.26
CA ARG A 238 -37.83 11.13 6.86
C ARG A 238 -37.24 12.49 7.22
N CYS A 239 -37.91 13.57 6.86
CA CYS A 239 -37.54 14.91 7.29
C CYS A 239 -37.74 15.03 8.80
N SER A 240 -36.68 15.31 9.55
CA SER A 240 -36.77 15.49 11.00
C SER A 240 -37.45 16.78 11.44
N ILE A 241 -37.85 17.67 10.50
CA ILE A 241 -38.59 18.90 10.81
C ILE A 241 -40.10 18.72 10.59
N CYS A 242 -40.53 18.24 9.42
CA CYS A 242 -41.96 18.09 9.10
C CYS A 242 -42.44 16.63 9.06
N GLY A 243 -41.53 15.66 9.22
CA GLY A 243 -41.89 14.25 9.22
C GLY A 243 -42.22 13.64 7.85
N SER A 244 -42.15 14.38 6.74
CA SER A 244 -42.43 13.83 5.40
C SER A 244 -41.28 12.97 4.88
N THR A 245 -41.58 11.99 4.03
CA THR A 245 -40.58 11.09 3.41
C THR A 245 -39.96 11.62 2.12
N ASP A 246 -40.47 12.72 1.57
CA ASP A 246 -40.05 13.22 0.25
C ASP A 246 -38.80 14.10 0.27
N HIS A 247 -38.35 14.52 1.46
CA HIS A 247 -37.18 15.38 1.58
C HIS A 247 -36.52 15.24 2.95
N ASN A 248 -35.32 15.81 3.10
CA ASN A 248 -34.56 15.76 4.34
C ASN A 248 -34.46 17.14 5.01
N LYS A 249 -33.97 17.18 6.25
CA LYS A 249 -33.80 18.44 7.03
C LYS A 249 -33.07 19.53 6.26
N THR A 250 -32.06 19.16 5.47
CA THR A 250 -31.25 20.11 4.69
C THR A 250 -32.01 20.70 3.51
N THR A 251 -33.05 20.06 2.99
CA THR A 251 -33.86 20.56 1.85
C THR A 251 -35.24 21.07 2.25
N HIS A 252 -35.62 20.95 3.53
CA HIS A 252 -36.90 21.43 4.07
C HIS A 252 -37.22 22.88 3.71
N HIS A 253 -36.23 23.77 3.71
CA HIS A 253 -36.40 25.18 3.40
C HIS A 253 -36.90 25.46 1.96
N ARG A 254 -36.76 24.49 1.05
CA ARG A 254 -37.26 24.60 -0.34
C ARG A 254 -38.71 24.14 -0.49
N ASN A 255 -39.23 23.42 0.50
CA ASN A 255 -40.59 22.90 0.55
C ASN A 255 -41.48 23.68 1.54
N LEU A 256 -40.99 24.83 2.03
CA LEU A 256 -41.81 25.78 2.75
C LEU A 256 -42.70 26.54 1.74
N PRO A 257 -43.98 26.82 2.07
CA PRO A 257 -44.84 27.63 1.22
C PRO A 257 -44.20 29.01 0.98
N GLN A 258 -44.26 29.49 -0.26
CA GLN A 258 -43.70 30.79 -0.62
C GLN A 258 -44.37 31.88 0.22
N LYS A 259 -43.59 32.60 1.01
CA LYS A 259 -44.07 33.76 1.76
C LYS A 259 -44.35 34.88 0.75
N GLU A 260 -45.61 35.33 0.67
CA GLU A 260 -45.98 36.50 -0.13
C GLU A 260 -45.10 37.68 0.29
N LYS A 261 -44.43 38.30 -0.68
CA LYS A 261 -43.57 39.46 -0.45
C LYS A 261 -44.45 40.70 -0.35
N PRO A 262 -44.38 41.50 0.73
CA PRO A 262 -44.96 42.83 0.71
C PRO A 262 -44.24 43.70 -0.34
N LEU A 263 -45.03 44.48 -1.08
CA LEU A 263 -44.58 45.42 -2.11
C LEU A 263 -43.46 46.34 -1.59
N SER A 264 -42.42 46.50 -2.40
CA SER A 264 -41.23 47.27 -2.10
C SER A 264 -41.54 48.76 -1.84
N ARG A 265 -41.23 49.25 -0.65
CA ARG A 265 -40.92 50.68 -0.45
C ARG A 265 -39.41 50.86 -0.53
N GLY A 266 -38.98 51.57 -1.56
CA GLY A 266 -37.60 51.99 -1.73
C GLY A 266 -37.14 52.91 -0.60
N LYS A 267 -35.88 52.72 -0.20
CA LYS A 267 -34.85 53.76 -0.02
C LYS A 267 -33.58 53.09 0.51
N GLY A 268 -32.51 53.23 -0.26
CA GLY A 268 -31.18 52.74 0.10
C GLY A 268 -30.70 53.34 1.42
N ARG A 269 -30.07 52.50 2.25
CA ARG A 269 -29.31 52.94 3.42
C ARG A 269 -27.99 53.54 2.93
N PRO A 270 -27.60 54.77 3.32
CA PRO A 270 -26.29 55.29 2.95
C PRO A 270 -25.22 54.45 3.65
N ARG A 271 -24.27 53.90 2.89
CA ARG A 271 -23.00 53.44 3.47
C ARG A 271 -22.23 54.70 3.86
N LYS A 272 -22.03 54.91 5.16
CA LYS A 272 -21.10 55.91 5.68
C LYS A 272 -19.68 55.41 5.33
N ILE A 273 -19.15 55.87 4.20
CA ILE A 273 -17.73 55.69 3.85
C ILE A 273 -16.99 56.72 4.69
N SER A 274 -16.35 56.29 5.78
CA SER A 274 -15.33 57.11 6.41
C SER A 274 -14.16 57.19 5.43
N ASN A 275 -13.84 58.39 4.95
CA ASN A 275 -12.64 58.66 4.17
C ASN A 275 -11.41 58.39 5.07
N GLN A 276 -10.97 57.15 5.11
CA GLN A 276 -9.62 56.81 5.56
C GLN A 276 -8.82 56.46 4.32
N ASP A 277 -7.64 57.07 4.21
CA ASP A 277 -6.72 56.88 3.10
C ASP A 277 -6.44 55.38 2.93
N PRO A 278 -6.61 54.79 1.73
CA PRO A 278 -6.43 53.35 1.50
C PRO A 278 -5.06 52.82 1.95
N ALA A 279 -4.05 53.68 1.93
CA ALA A 279 -2.70 53.38 2.41
C ALA A 279 -2.65 53.16 3.93
N VAL A 280 -3.37 53.98 4.71
CA VAL A 280 -3.44 53.88 6.17
C VAL A 280 -4.21 52.62 6.59
N ALA A 281 -5.33 52.33 5.92
CA ALA A 281 -6.10 51.11 6.15
C ALA A 281 -5.28 49.83 5.80
N ALA A 282 -4.45 49.89 4.77
CA ALA A 282 -3.57 48.79 4.40
C ALA A 282 -2.46 48.55 5.44
N ASP A 283 -1.87 49.62 5.99
CA ASP A 283 -0.85 49.50 7.02
C ASP A 283 -1.41 49.05 8.37
N GLU A 284 -2.59 49.53 8.76
CA GLU A 284 -3.31 49.00 9.94
C GLU A 284 -3.61 47.51 9.79
N ALA A 285 -4.03 47.06 8.58
CA ALA A 285 -4.24 45.65 8.30
C ALA A 285 -2.95 44.82 8.39
N LYS A 286 -1.80 45.36 7.94
CA LYS A 286 -0.50 44.69 8.07
C LYS A 286 -0.06 44.60 9.54
N VAL A 287 -0.25 45.66 10.33
CA VAL A 287 0.04 45.67 11.77
C VAL A 287 -0.84 44.64 12.49
N ALA A 288 -2.15 44.63 12.21
CA ALA A 288 -3.07 43.64 12.76
C ALA A 288 -2.69 42.19 12.38
N ALA A 289 -2.25 41.95 11.14
CA ALA A 289 -1.76 40.65 10.70
C ALA A 289 -0.47 40.23 11.44
N ARG A 290 0.45 41.17 11.71
CA ARG A 290 1.68 40.93 12.47
C ARG A 290 1.36 40.57 13.93
N VAL A 291 0.43 41.26 14.57
CA VAL A 291 -0.02 40.95 15.94
C VAL A 291 -0.67 39.56 15.99
N ARG A 292 -1.53 39.21 15.01
CA ARG A 292 -2.15 37.88 14.94
C ARG A 292 -1.11 36.76 14.81
N ARG A 293 -0.07 36.95 13.98
CA ARG A 293 1.04 35.97 13.86
C ARG A 293 1.83 35.83 15.15
N LYS A 294 2.14 36.94 15.83
CA LYS A 294 2.86 36.92 17.11
C LYS A 294 2.06 36.17 18.19
N ASN A 295 0.75 36.42 18.28
CA ASN A 295 -0.12 35.74 19.23
C ASN A 295 -0.28 34.24 18.91
N ALA A 296 -0.35 33.86 17.63
CA ALA A 296 -0.37 32.46 17.21
C ALA A 296 0.94 31.73 17.59
N TYR A 297 2.09 32.37 17.42
CA TYR A 297 3.38 31.82 17.83
C TYR A 297 3.47 31.60 19.34
N VAL A 298 3.01 32.58 20.15
CA VAL A 298 3.00 32.46 21.62
C VAL A 298 2.11 31.30 22.07
N ARG A 299 0.91 31.14 21.48
CA ARG A 299 0.01 30.02 21.77
C ARG A 299 0.63 28.66 21.38
N ALA A 300 1.27 28.58 20.23
CA ALA A 300 1.94 27.36 19.78
C ALA A 300 3.12 27.00 20.71
N LYS A 301 3.89 27.99 21.15
CA LYS A 301 5.01 27.79 22.09
C LYS A 301 4.50 27.31 23.46
N ALA A 302 3.44 27.92 23.99
CA ALA A 302 2.81 27.47 25.25
C ALA A 302 2.27 26.03 25.15
N ALA A 303 1.62 25.68 24.04
CA ALA A 303 1.14 24.32 23.80
C ALA A 303 2.29 23.29 23.72
N ALA A 304 3.43 23.66 23.13
CA ALA A 304 4.60 22.79 23.07
C ALA A 304 5.22 22.56 24.45
N VAL A 305 5.29 23.59 25.30
CA VAL A 305 5.77 23.46 26.69
C VAL A 305 4.82 22.57 27.50
N ALA A 306 3.51 22.78 27.41
CA ALA A 306 2.52 21.94 28.10
C ALA A 306 2.61 20.47 27.66
N LYS A 307 2.81 20.22 26.36
CA LYS A 307 2.98 18.86 25.83
C LYS A 307 4.26 18.20 26.34
N LYS A 308 5.37 18.95 26.46
CA LYS A 308 6.63 18.45 27.03
C LYS A 308 6.49 18.14 28.52
N ALA A 309 5.80 18.99 29.28
CA ALA A 309 5.51 18.75 30.69
C ALA A 309 4.64 17.49 30.91
N ALA A 310 3.61 17.29 30.08
CA ALA A 310 2.77 16.09 30.13
C ALA A 310 3.56 14.81 29.80
N LEU A 311 4.47 14.87 28.82
CA LEU A 311 5.35 13.76 28.48
C LEU A 311 6.29 13.39 29.63
N ASN A 312 6.89 14.39 30.30
CA ASN A 312 7.76 14.15 31.45
C ASN A 312 7.00 13.62 32.66
N ALA A 313 5.74 14.06 32.88
CA ALA A 313 4.89 13.54 33.95
C ALA A 313 4.40 12.10 33.70
N SER A 314 4.43 11.64 32.45
CA SER A 314 4.02 10.27 32.07
C SER A 314 5.15 9.23 32.06
N GLN A 315 6.39 9.64 32.40
CA GLN A 315 7.50 8.69 32.56
C GLN A 315 7.52 8.15 33.99
N PRO A 316 7.49 6.80 34.20
CA PRO A 316 7.61 6.23 35.52
C PRO A 316 9.00 6.52 36.11
N ASN A 317 9.05 6.74 37.43
CA ASN A 317 10.27 7.10 38.13
C ASN A 317 11.26 5.92 38.07
N ALA A 318 12.56 6.18 37.88
CA ALA A 318 13.57 5.14 37.64
C ALA A 318 13.60 4.03 38.72
N ALA A 319 13.17 4.34 39.94
CA ALA A 319 13.03 3.39 41.05
C ALA A 319 11.90 2.35 40.85
N GLU A 320 10.80 2.69 40.17
CA GLU A 320 9.69 1.76 39.92
C GLU A 320 10.02 0.74 38.84
N THR A 321 10.79 1.12 37.82
CA THR A 321 11.29 0.21 36.78
C THR A 321 12.26 -0.85 37.32
N ALA A 322 13.04 -0.53 38.36
CA ALA A 322 13.93 -1.51 39.01
C ALA A 322 13.16 -2.56 39.84
N ALA A 323 12.04 -2.18 40.47
CA ALA A 323 11.20 -3.09 41.25
C ALA A 323 10.43 -4.12 40.37
N ILE A 324 10.09 -3.73 39.14
CA ILE A 324 9.39 -4.62 38.19
C ILE A 324 10.33 -5.70 37.64
N GLY A 325 11.60 -5.36 37.38
CA GLY A 325 12.62 -6.32 36.91
C GLY A 325 12.95 -7.43 37.91
N LEU A 326 13.00 -7.10 39.20
CA LEU A 326 13.30 -8.08 40.27
C LEU A 326 12.13 -9.06 40.54
N ARG A 327 10.88 -8.66 40.32
CA ARG A 327 9.72 -9.56 40.46
C ARG A 327 9.56 -10.54 39.30
N ALA A 328 10.01 -10.17 38.09
CA ALA A 328 9.97 -11.06 36.94
C ALA A 328 10.98 -12.22 37.04
N SER A 329 12.18 -11.96 37.58
CA SER A 329 13.24 -12.98 37.75
C SER A 329 12.89 -14.07 38.76
N LYS A 330 12.15 -13.75 39.84
CA LYS A 330 11.71 -14.75 40.84
C LYS A 330 10.60 -15.69 40.36
N ARG A 331 9.92 -15.39 39.25
CA ARG A 331 8.79 -16.20 38.75
C ARG A 331 9.21 -17.29 37.75
N GLN A 332 10.45 -17.27 37.27
CA GLN A 332 11.01 -18.29 36.37
C GLN A 332 11.87 -19.36 37.09
N ARG A 333 11.94 -19.30 38.42
CA ARG A 333 12.54 -20.35 39.26
C ARG A 333 11.49 -20.91 40.21
N LYS A 334 10.54 -21.67 39.66
CA LYS A 334 9.79 -22.73 40.34
C LYS A 334 9.25 -23.69 39.30
#